data_AF-A0A223EDY7-F1
#
_entry.id   AF-A0A223EDY7-F1
#
_cell.length_a   1.000
_cell.length_b   1.000
_cell.length_c   1.000
_cell.angle_alpha   90.00
_cell.angle_beta   90.00
_cell.angle_gamma   90.00
#
_symmetry.space_group_name_H-M   'P 1'
#
loop_
_entity.id
_entity.type
_entity.pdbx_description
1 polymer ?
#
loop_
_entity_poly.entity_id
_entity_poly.type
_entity_poly.pdbx_seq_one_letter_code
_entity_poly.pdbx_strand_id
1 'polypeptide(L)'
;MYSQTVQTYMPSVMRTFALSLAVSVLGMALGTLVPPSLFLPLAILEIVMLIGAFILRRKKAIGYTFLYSFTLISGITTYPIIAHYLAAAGANVVILAGVTTTVVFGGLAVYATTTKRDLSFLGGMLFAALLALLVISIFNIFSPLSSTAMLVFSFIGILVFSGYILYDFNRMKHYGVTAEEVPLMALNLYLDFINLFINILRFFGILASDD
;
A
#
# COMPACT_ATOMS: atom_id res chain seq x y z
N MET A 1 18.28 31.34 -18.44
CA MET A 1 16.80 31.44 -18.50
C MET A 1 16.26 30.15 -19.13
N TYR A 2 16.19 29.06 -18.35
CA TYR A 2 15.42 27.86 -18.68
C TYR A 2 14.73 27.45 -17.37
N SER A 3 13.72 28.22 -16.99
CA SER A 3 12.71 27.69 -16.07
C SER A 3 11.92 26.70 -16.90
N GLN A 4 12.39 25.45 -16.98
CA GLN A 4 11.51 24.36 -17.37
C GLN A 4 10.47 24.29 -16.26
N THR A 5 9.32 24.92 -16.53
CA THR A 5 8.08 24.72 -15.79
C THR A 5 7.79 23.23 -15.89
N VAL A 6 8.31 22.44 -14.94
CA VAL A 6 7.88 21.06 -14.78
C VAL A 6 6.38 21.17 -14.54
N GLN A 7 5.58 20.77 -15.53
CA GLN A 7 4.13 20.83 -15.43
C GLN A 7 3.73 19.93 -14.27
N THR A 8 3.21 20.51 -13.20
CA THR A 8 2.87 19.75 -11.99
C THR A 8 1.59 18.96 -12.23
N TYR A 9 1.72 17.70 -12.68
CA TYR A 9 0.60 16.77 -12.82
C TYR A 9 0.18 16.10 -11.49
N MET A 10 0.70 16.58 -10.34
CA MET A 10 0.36 16.05 -9.02
C MET A 10 -1.15 16.04 -8.72
N PRO A 11 -1.96 17.07 -9.06
CA PRO A 11 -3.41 16.98 -8.89
C PRO A 11 -4.05 15.84 -9.70
N SER A 12 -3.52 15.56 -10.89
CA SER A 12 -3.95 14.42 -11.71
C SER A 12 -3.58 13.10 -11.05
N VAL A 13 -2.38 12.98 -10.49
CA VAL A 13 -1.96 11.80 -9.69
C VAL A 13 -2.92 11.57 -8.53
N MET A 14 -3.25 12.61 -7.76
CA MET A 14 -4.14 12.50 -6.61
C MET A 14 -5.55 12.05 -7.01
N ARG A 15 -6.12 12.59 -8.11
CA ARG A 15 -7.42 12.16 -8.64
C ARG A 15 -7.38 10.71 -9.12
N THR A 16 -6.33 10.34 -9.86
CA THR A 16 -6.13 8.98 -10.36
C THR A 16 -5.94 7.98 -9.23
N PHE A 17 -5.23 8.34 -8.16
CA PHE A 17 -5.09 7.56 -6.93
C PHE A 17 -6.43 7.39 -6.21
N ALA A 18 -7.19 8.47 -6.02
CA ALA A 18 -8.51 8.39 -5.39
C ALA A 18 -9.48 7.49 -6.17
N LEU A 19 -9.48 7.60 -7.51
CA LEU A 19 -10.24 6.69 -8.37
C LEU A 19 -9.76 5.24 -8.25
N SER A 20 -8.44 5.03 -8.12
CA SER A 20 -7.86 3.69 -7.92
C SER A 20 -8.32 3.05 -6.60
N LEU A 21 -8.42 3.84 -5.52
CA LEU A 21 -9.01 3.40 -4.26
C LEU A 21 -10.49 3.06 -4.42
N ALA A 22 -11.28 3.89 -5.11
CA ALA A 22 -12.70 3.61 -5.36
C ALA A 22 -12.88 2.30 -6.16
N VAL A 23 -12.08 2.10 -7.21
CA VAL A 23 -12.06 0.85 -7.98
C VAL A 23 -11.64 -0.33 -7.12
N SER A 24 -10.69 -0.15 -6.22
CA SER A 24 -10.30 -1.20 -5.27
C SER A 24 -11.40 -1.54 -4.27
N VAL A 25 -12.18 -0.56 -3.81
CA VAL A 25 -13.36 -0.81 -2.95
C VAL A 25 -14.43 -1.59 -3.72
N LEU A 26 -14.68 -1.26 -4.99
CA LEU A 26 -15.54 -2.08 -5.86
C LEU A 26 -14.99 -3.51 -5.99
N GLY A 27 -13.67 -3.65 -6.16
CA GLY A 27 -13.02 -4.96 -6.16
C GLY A 27 -13.24 -5.74 -4.86
N MET A 28 -13.10 -5.09 -3.71
CA MET A 28 -13.38 -5.71 -2.41
C MET A 28 -14.84 -6.17 -2.29
N ALA A 29 -15.80 -5.37 -2.78
CA ALA A 29 -17.20 -5.75 -2.81
C ALA A 29 -17.44 -6.97 -3.69
N LEU A 30 -16.81 -7.05 -4.87
CA LEU A 30 -16.84 -8.24 -5.72
C LEU A 30 -16.15 -9.44 -5.07
N GLY A 31 -15.13 -9.21 -4.24
CA GLY A 31 -14.46 -10.22 -3.43
C GLY A 31 -15.39 -10.96 -2.48
N THR A 32 -16.48 -10.33 -2.01
CA THR A 32 -17.51 -10.98 -1.18
C THR A 32 -18.23 -12.13 -1.89
N LEU A 33 -18.24 -12.10 -3.23
CA LEU A 33 -18.89 -13.12 -4.07
C LEU A 33 -17.95 -14.30 -4.36
N VAL A 34 -16.65 -14.17 -4.08
CA VAL A 34 -15.68 -15.23 -4.31
C VAL A 34 -15.88 -16.30 -3.23
N PRO A 35 -16.12 -17.58 -3.61
CA PRO A 35 -16.33 -18.63 -2.62
C PRO A 35 -15.06 -18.84 -1.77
N PRO A 36 -15.18 -19.09 -0.45
CA PRO A 36 -14.02 -19.29 0.42
C PRO A 36 -13.06 -20.39 -0.03
N SER A 37 -13.53 -21.37 -0.81
CA SER A 37 -12.69 -22.42 -1.39
C SER A 37 -11.65 -21.89 -2.39
N LEU A 38 -11.84 -20.69 -2.95
CA LEU A 38 -10.91 -20.03 -3.85
C LEU A 38 -10.03 -19.00 -3.13
N PHE A 39 -10.18 -18.82 -1.82
CA PHE A 39 -9.30 -17.92 -1.07
C PHE A 39 -7.92 -18.54 -1.00
N LEU A 40 -6.94 -17.84 -1.56
CA LEU A 40 -5.54 -18.18 -1.35
C LEU A 40 -5.20 -18.00 0.14
N PRO A 41 -4.25 -18.79 0.68
CA PRO A 41 -3.70 -18.55 2.01
C PRO A 41 -3.28 -17.09 2.18
N LEU A 42 -3.58 -16.50 3.34
CA LEU A 42 -3.31 -15.09 3.66
C LEU A 42 -1.85 -14.70 3.40
N ALA A 43 -0.90 -15.56 3.79
CA ALA A 43 0.52 -15.35 3.54
C ALA A 43 0.85 -15.19 2.05
N ILE A 44 0.17 -15.93 1.16
CA ILE A 44 0.37 -15.82 -0.29
C ILE A 44 -0.18 -14.49 -0.80
N LEU A 45 -1.36 -14.07 -0.33
CA LEU A 45 -1.96 -12.78 -0.73
C LEU A 45 -1.07 -11.60 -0.34
N GLU A 46 -0.52 -11.63 0.88
CA GLU A 46 0.41 -10.61 1.35
C GLU A 46 1.68 -10.54 0.49
N ILE A 47 2.25 -11.69 0.13
CA ILE A 47 3.40 -11.74 -0.76
C ILE A 47 3.06 -11.17 -2.14
N VAL A 48 1.89 -11.50 -2.70
CA VAL A 48 1.46 -10.95 -3.99
C VAL A 48 1.41 -9.43 -3.93
N MET A 49 0.91 -8.85 -2.82
CA MET A 49 0.88 -7.40 -2.63
C MET A 49 2.28 -6.78 -2.49
N LEU A 50 3.19 -7.42 -1.75
CA LEU A 50 4.59 -6.98 -1.61
C LEU A 50 5.36 -7.10 -2.92
N ILE A 51 5.16 -8.18 -3.68
CA ILE A 51 5.73 -8.37 -5.02
C ILE A 51 5.19 -7.31 -5.97
N GLY A 52 3.89 -7.01 -5.92
CA GLY A 52 3.27 -5.92 -6.67
C GLY A 52 3.96 -4.58 -6.38
N ALA A 53 4.12 -4.24 -5.09
CA ALA A 53 4.88 -3.07 -4.65
C ALA A 53 6.31 -3.07 -5.21
N PHE A 54 7.04 -4.19 -5.10
CA PHE A 54 8.43 -4.28 -5.51
C PHE A 54 8.62 -4.18 -7.03
N ILE A 55 7.83 -4.91 -7.82
CA ILE A 55 7.98 -4.99 -9.28
C ILE A 55 7.48 -3.71 -9.95
N LEU A 56 6.29 -3.23 -9.56
CA LEU A 56 5.60 -2.16 -10.26
C LEU A 56 6.29 -0.81 -10.03
N ARG A 57 6.88 -0.59 -8.86
CA ARG A 57 7.70 0.60 -8.57
C ARG A 57 8.94 0.75 -9.46
N ARG A 58 9.41 -0.33 -10.11
CA ARG A 58 10.57 -0.30 -11.02
C ARG A 58 10.23 -0.03 -12.48
N LYS A 59 8.94 0.04 -12.83
CA LYS A 59 8.53 0.35 -14.21
C LYS A 59 8.80 1.82 -14.53
N LYS A 60 9.08 2.13 -15.80
CA LYS A 60 9.26 3.53 -16.25
C LYS A 60 7.92 4.27 -16.40
N ALA A 61 6.91 3.60 -16.94
CA ALA A 61 5.55 4.10 -17.07
C ALA A 61 4.58 2.91 -17.22
N ILE A 62 3.30 3.14 -16.94
CA ILE A 62 2.20 2.19 -17.14
C ILE A 62 0.98 2.93 -17.70
N GLY A 63 0.03 2.21 -18.31
CA GLY A 63 -1.23 2.79 -18.78
C GLY A 63 -2.34 2.79 -17.72
N TYR A 64 -3.33 3.66 -17.90
CA TYR A 64 -4.52 3.74 -17.02
C TYR A 64 -5.33 2.43 -16.97
N THR A 65 -5.46 1.73 -18.11
CA THR A 65 -6.14 0.42 -18.15
C THR A 65 -5.48 -0.58 -17.20
N PHE A 66 -4.15 -0.67 -17.25
CA PHE A 66 -3.40 -1.55 -16.36
C PHE A 66 -3.60 -1.15 -14.89
N LEU A 67 -3.51 0.15 -14.57
CA LEU A 67 -3.72 0.65 -13.21
C LEU A 67 -5.09 0.22 -12.66
N TYR A 68 -6.18 0.50 -13.37
CA TYR A 68 -7.52 0.22 -12.86
C TYR A 68 -7.85 -1.27 -12.85
N SER A 69 -7.38 -2.05 -13.84
CA SER A 69 -7.50 -3.51 -13.79
C SER A 69 -6.72 -4.08 -12.60
N PHE A 70 -5.52 -3.57 -12.34
CA PHE A 70 -4.70 -3.98 -11.20
C PHE A 70 -5.40 -3.65 -9.88
N THR A 71 -5.90 -2.42 -9.70
CA THR A 71 -6.52 -2.01 -8.42
C THR A 71 -7.84 -2.74 -8.17
N LEU A 72 -8.59 -3.08 -9.22
CA LEU A 72 -9.80 -3.90 -9.13
C LEU A 72 -9.45 -5.32 -8.65
N ILE A 73 -8.50 -5.99 -9.30
CA ILE A 73 -8.06 -7.34 -8.93
C ILE A 73 -7.48 -7.33 -7.52
N SER A 74 -6.63 -6.35 -7.22
CA SER A 74 -6.04 -6.14 -5.90
C SER A 74 -7.10 -5.98 -4.80
N GLY A 75 -8.19 -5.26 -5.10
CA GLY A 75 -9.36 -5.19 -4.22
C GLY A 75 -10.00 -6.54 -3.94
N ILE A 76 -10.26 -7.34 -5.00
CA ILE A 76 -10.81 -8.70 -4.88
C ILE A 76 -9.89 -9.57 -4.02
N THR A 77 -8.58 -9.53 -4.26
CA THR A 77 -7.59 -10.35 -3.53
C THR A 77 -7.31 -9.85 -2.12
N THR A 78 -7.62 -8.60 -1.80
CA THR A 78 -7.46 -8.07 -0.43
C THR A 78 -8.65 -8.45 0.46
N TYR A 79 -9.82 -8.71 -0.12
CA TYR A 79 -11.03 -9.06 0.65
C TYR A 79 -10.85 -10.24 1.61
N PRO A 80 -10.22 -11.38 1.24
CA PRO A 80 -9.99 -12.49 2.17
C PRO A 80 -9.21 -12.10 3.42
N ILE A 81 -8.25 -11.16 3.32
CA ILE A 81 -7.51 -10.63 4.48
C ILE A 81 -8.45 -9.87 5.40
N ILE A 82 -9.30 -9.01 4.82
CA ILE A 82 -10.30 -8.26 5.59
C ILE A 82 -11.31 -9.20 6.24
N ALA A 83 -11.82 -10.19 5.51
CA ALA A 83 -12.79 -11.15 6.00
C ALA A 83 -12.24 -11.99 7.17
N HIS A 84 -10.94 -12.35 7.11
CA HIS A 84 -10.28 -13.04 8.20
C HIS A 84 -10.28 -12.21 9.49
N TYR A 85 -9.80 -10.97 9.45
CA TYR A 85 -9.76 -10.11 10.64
C TYR A 85 -11.14 -9.65 11.10
N LEU A 86 -12.09 -9.50 10.17
CA LEU A 86 -13.49 -9.26 10.49
C LEU A 86 -14.09 -10.40 11.32
N ALA A 87 -13.80 -11.65 10.94
CA ALA A 87 -14.29 -12.82 11.66
C ALA A 87 -13.55 -13.04 12.99
N ALA A 88 -12.24 -12.77 13.03
CA ALA A 88 -11.40 -13.00 14.21
C ALA A 88 -11.56 -11.91 15.29
N ALA A 89 -11.67 -10.64 14.91
CA ALA A 89 -11.60 -9.50 15.82
C ALA A 89 -12.76 -8.49 15.69
N GLY A 90 -13.71 -8.77 14.79
CA GLY A 90 -14.92 -7.95 14.60
C GLY A 90 -14.74 -6.74 13.69
N ALA A 91 -15.88 -6.13 13.32
CA ALA A 91 -15.92 -5.02 12.35
C ALA A 91 -15.20 -3.76 12.82
N ASN A 92 -15.17 -3.52 14.13
CA ASN A 92 -14.54 -2.34 14.73
C ASN A 92 -13.04 -2.27 14.40
N VAL A 93 -12.34 -3.41 14.40
CA VAL A 93 -10.91 -3.47 14.08
C VAL A 93 -10.63 -3.08 12.62
N VAL A 94 -11.47 -3.55 11.70
CA VAL A 94 -11.36 -3.20 10.27
C VAL A 94 -11.59 -1.72 10.04
N ILE A 95 -12.64 -1.15 10.66
CA ILE A 95 -12.95 0.27 10.57
C ILE A 95 -11.81 1.11 11.16
N LEU A 96 -11.33 0.75 12.34
CA LEU A 96 -10.22 1.44 13.00
C LEU A 96 -8.97 1.42 12.11
N ALA A 97 -8.60 0.28 11.55
CA ALA A 97 -7.47 0.17 10.65
C ALA A 97 -7.62 1.07 9.40
N GLY A 98 -8.81 1.12 8.80
CA GLY A 98 -9.09 2.00 7.66
C GLY A 98 -8.99 3.48 8.00
N VAL A 99 -9.52 3.90 9.15
CA VAL A 99 -9.45 5.28 9.64
C VAL A 99 -8.00 5.65 9.95
N THR A 100 -7.27 4.81 10.69
CA THR A 100 -5.85 5.04 11.02
C THR A 100 -5.01 5.14 9.76
N THR A 101 -5.21 4.26 8.77
CA THR A 101 -4.50 4.32 7.47
C THR A 101 -4.75 5.66 6.78
N THR A 102 -6.01 6.10 6.73
CA THR A 102 -6.38 7.35 6.06
C THR A 102 -5.75 8.56 6.75
N VAL A 103 -5.78 8.60 8.09
CA VAL A 103 -5.18 9.69 8.89
C VAL A 103 -3.66 9.72 8.72
N VAL A 104 -2.99 8.56 8.85
CA VAL A 104 -1.53 8.45 8.69
C VAL A 104 -1.12 8.84 7.27
N PHE A 105 -1.76 8.28 6.25
CA PHE A 105 -1.46 8.59 4.85
C PHE A 105 -1.66 10.09 4.57
N GLY A 106 -2.80 10.65 4.97
CA GLY A 106 -3.10 12.08 4.79
C GLY A 106 -2.10 12.98 5.50
N GLY A 107 -1.79 12.69 6.77
CA GLY A 107 -0.82 13.45 7.55
C GLY A 107 0.59 13.43 6.94
N LEU A 108 1.05 12.26 6.51
CA LEU A 108 2.35 12.11 5.85
C LEU A 108 2.40 12.80 4.48
N ALA A 109 1.32 12.71 3.69
CA ALA A 109 1.20 13.40 2.41
C ALA A 109 1.31 14.92 2.58
N VAL A 110 0.59 15.50 3.55
CA VAL A 110 0.66 16.93 3.88
C VAL A 110 2.07 17.30 4.34
N TYR A 111 2.68 16.51 5.21
CA TYR A 111 4.05 16.76 5.66
C TYR A 111 5.07 16.72 4.52
N ALA A 112 5.04 15.68 3.69
CA ALA A 112 5.97 15.48 2.58
C ALA A 112 5.84 16.56 1.49
N THR A 113 4.65 17.10 1.27
CA THR A 113 4.39 18.18 0.31
C THR A 113 4.71 19.57 0.87
N THR A 114 4.70 19.76 2.19
CA THR A 114 5.01 21.05 2.84
C THR A 114 6.48 21.18 3.23
N THR A 115 7.15 20.08 3.60
CA THR A 115 8.56 20.10 4.06
C THR A 115 9.54 20.59 2.99
N LYS A 116 10.52 21.41 3.38
CA LYS A 116 11.59 21.91 2.49
C LYS A 116 12.75 20.92 2.33
N ARG A 117 12.78 19.85 3.13
CA ARG A 117 13.83 18.83 3.07
C ARG A 117 13.58 17.90 1.90
N ASP A 118 14.64 17.60 1.15
CA ASP A 118 14.63 16.53 0.15
C ASP A 118 14.78 15.18 0.87
N LEU A 119 13.80 14.29 0.68
CA LEU A 119 13.72 12.96 1.28
C LEU A 119 14.17 11.86 0.30
N SER A 120 14.80 12.21 -0.81
CA SER A 120 15.30 11.27 -1.82
C SER A 120 16.27 10.22 -1.25
N PHE A 121 16.99 10.54 -0.17
CA PHE A 121 17.86 9.59 0.54
C PHE A 121 17.12 8.37 1.09
N LEU A 122 15.80 8.44 1.29
CA LEU A 122 15.00 7.31 1.74
C LEU A 122 14.91 6.19 0.69
N GLY A 123 15.05 6.50 -0.60
CA GLY A 123 14.76 5.56 -1.69
C GLY A 123 15.53 4.23 -1.58
N GLY A 124 16.85 4.30 -1.41
CA GLY A 124 17.69 3.09 -1.29
C GLY A 124 17.38 2.26 -0.05
N MET A 125 17.15 2.93 1.09
CA MET A 125 16.81 2.28 2.36
C MET A 125 15.44 1.60 2.31
N LEU A 126 14.42 2.29 1.77
CA LEU A 126 13.06 1.76 1.64
C LEU A 126 13.00 0.58 0.66
N PHE A 127 13.83 0.62 -0.40
CA PHE A 127 13.97 -0.51 -1.31
C PHE A 127 14.54 -1.75 -0.60
N ALA A 128 15.62 -1.57 0.18
CA ALA A 128 16.20 -2.66 0.96
C ALA A 128 15.21 -3.21 2.01
N ALA A 129 14.47 -2.33 2.68
CA ALA A 129 13.46 -2.74 3.66
C ALA A 129 12.30 -3.50 3.02
N LEU A 130 11.81 -3.04 1.86
CA LEU A 130 10.77 -3.76 1.11
C LEU A 130 11.24 -5.15 0.66
N LEU A 131 12.51 -5.27 0.24
CA LEU A 131 13.09 -6.56 -0.11
C LEU A 131 13.17 -7.49 1.11
N ALA A 132 13.56 -6.97 2.27
CA ALA A 132 13.57 -7.74 3.52
C ALA A 132 12.16 -8.21 3.91
N LEU A 133 11.14 -7.34 3.83
CA LEU A 133 9.74 -7.72 4.07
C LEU A 133 9.31 -8.84 3.13
N LEU A 134 9.64 -8.74 1.84
CA LEU A 134 9.31 -9.76 0.84
C LEU A 134 9.95 -11.12 1.16
N VAL A 135 11.24 -11.14 1.52
CA VAL A 135 11.95 -12.38 1.88
C VAL A 135 11.36 -13.00 3.15
N ILE A 136 11.07 -12.19 4.17
CA ILE A 136 10.48 -12.67 5.42
C ILE A 136 9.07 -13.23 5.17
N SER A 137 8.26 -12.60 4.32
CA SER A 137 6.94 -13.13 3.97
C SER A 137 7.03 -14.48 3.25
N ILE A 138 8.01 -14.68 2.37
CA ILE A 138 8.26 -15.99 1.75
C ILE A 138 8.64 -17.04 2.81
N PHE A 139 9.53 -16.68 3.74
CA PHE A 139 9.91 -17.58 4.84
C PHE A 139 8.70 -17.97 5.71
N ASN A 140 7.80 -17.02 5.98
CA ASN A 140 6.59 -17.24 6.76
C ASN A 140 5.62 -18.28 6.16
N ILE A 141 5.70 -18.59 4.85
CA ILE A 141 4.93 -19.69 4.25
C ILE A 141 5.41 -21.05 4.79
N PHE A 142 6.73 -21.25 4.84
CA PHE A 142 7.34 -22.53 5.18
C PHE A 142 7.49 -22.71 6.69
N SER A 143 7.72 -21.61 7.40
CA SER A 143 7.86 -21.58 8.86
C SER A 143 7.03 -20.40 9.39
N PRO A 144 5.75 -20.62 9.70
CA PRO A 144 4.85 -19.58 10.18
C PRO A 144 5.42 -18.87 11.42
N LEU A 145 5.39 -17.54 11.40
CA LEU A 145 5.82 -16.69 12.50
C LEU A 145 4.84 -16.80 13.67
N SER A 146 5.36 -16.66 14.90
CA SER A 146 4.51 -16.50 16.09
C SER A 146 3.73 -15.18 16.05
N SER A 147 2.65 -15.08 16.84
CA SER A 147 1.84 -13.85 16.92
C SER A 147 2.70 -12.62 17.24
N THR A 148 3.63 -12.72 18.19
CA THR A 148 4.56 -11.64 18.54
C THR A 148 5.49 -11.28 17.38
N ALA A 149 6.05 -12.26 16.68
CA ALA A 149 6.89 -12.00 15.52
C ALA A 149 6.09 -11.35 14.37
N MET A 150 4.83 -11.75 14.19
CA MET A 150 3.91 -11.18 13.21
C MET A 150 3.50 -9.73 13.57
N LEU A 151 3.34 -9.42 14.85
CA LEU A 151 3.13 -8.05 15.33
C LEU A 151 4.32 -7.14 14.98
N VAL A 152 5.54 -7.60 15.29
CA VAL A 152 6.78 -6.86 14.96
C VAL A 152 6.91 -6.69 13.44
N PHE A 153 6.67 -7.75 12.67
CA PHE A 153 6.68 -7.71 11.21
C PHE A 153 5.71 -6.64 10.66
N SER A 154 4.49 -6.62 11.19
CA SER A 154 3.46 -5.66 10.77
C SER A 154 3.83 -4.23 11.16
N PHE A 155 4.38 -4.03 12.35
CA PHE A 155 4.86 -2.72 12.78
C PHE A 155 5.99 -2.19 11.89
N ILE A 156 6.95 -3.04 11.51
CA ILE A 156 7.99 -2.68 10.54
C ILE A 156 7.36 -2.34 9.18
N GLY A 157 6.38 -3.13 8.72
CA GLY A 157 5.60 -2.83 7.52
C GLY A 157 4.95 -1.44 7.55
N ILE A 158 4.31 -1.07 8.66
CA ILE A 158 3.71 0.26 8.86
C ILE A 158 4.77 1.35 8.65
N LEU A 159 5.95 1.21 9.26
CA LEU A 159 7.03 2.20 9.12
C LEU A 159 7.57 2.28 7.68
N VAL A 160 7.73 1.13 7.01
CA VAL A 160 8.24 1.08 5.62
C VAL A 160 7.27 1.75 4.66
N PHE A 161 5.98 1.40 4.69
CA PHE A 161 4.99 2.01 3.79
C PHE A 161 4.72 3.47 4.15
N SER A 162 4.78 3.86 5.43
CA SER A 162 4.80 5.27 5.84
C SER A 162 5.99 6.02 5.23
N GLY A 163 7.18 5.40 5.23
CA GLY A 163 8.37 5.94 4.60
C GLY A 163 8.22 6.10 3.08
N TYR A 164 7.61 5.13 2.40
CA TYR A 164 7.31 5.27 0.96
C TYR A 164 6.33 6.40 0.66
N ILE A 165 5.29 6.60 1.49
CA ILE A 165 4.37 7.75 1.34
C ILE A 165 5.16 9.06 1.43
N LEU A 166 6.04 9.19 2.43
CA LEU A 166 6.91 10.35 2.56
C LEU A 166 7.79 10.54 1.32
N TYR A 167 8.43 9.48 0.86
CA TYR A 167 9.32 9.49 -0.30
C TYR A 167 8.58 9.88 -1.59
N ASP A 168 7.45 9.25 -1.90
CA ASP A 168 6.73 9.45 -3.16
C ASP A 168 6.12 10.85 -3.24
N PHE A 169 5.47 11.35 -2.18
CA PHE A 169 4.96 12.73 -2.16
C PHE A 169 6.07 13.77 -2.22
N ASN A 170 7.18 13.54 -1.50
CA ASN A 170 8.31 14.45 -1.51
C ASN A 170 9.00 14.48 -2.88
N ARG A 171 9.11 13.33 -3.55
CA ARG A 171 9.65 13.21 -4.90
C ARG A 171 8.79 13.98 -5.90
N MET A 172 7.46 13.76 -5.90
CA MET A 172 6.54 14.48 -6.79
C MET A 172 6.61 16.00 -6.58
N LYS A 173 6.81 16.45 -5.33
CA LYS A 173 6.98 17.87 -5.01
C LYS A 173 8.29 18.44 -5.58
N HIS A 174 9.42 17.77 -5.35
CA HIS A 174 10.75 18.31 -5.68
C HIS A 174 11.13 18.15 -7.15
N TYR A 175 10.74 17.04 -7.76
CA TYR A 175 11.14 16.66 -9.12
C TYR A 175 9.99 16.81 -10.14
N GLY A 176 8.77 17.07 -9.66
CA GLY A 176 7.57 17.13 -10.49
C GLY A 176 7.17 15.76 -11.06
N VAL A 177 6.15 15.78 -11.92
CA VAL A 177 5.55 14.57 -12.52
C VAL A 177 5.13 14.89 -13.94
N THR A 178 5.48 14.06 -14.91
CA THR A 178 5.00 14.20 -16.30
C THR A 178 3.67 13.48 -16.51
N ALA A 179 2.93 13.83 -17.57
CA ALA A 179 1.64 13.22 -17.88
C ALA A 179 1.70 11.68 -18.01
N GLU A 180 2.77 11.16 -18.60
CA GLU A 180 3.01 9.73 -18.80
C GLU A 180 3.28 8.97 -17.49
N GLU A 181 3.80 9.67 -16.48
CA GLU A 181 4.09 9.09 -15.16
C GLU A 181 2.86 9.03 -14.25
N VAL A 182 1.78 9.76 -14.57
CA VAL A 182 0.59 9.88 -13.71
C VAL A 182 0.03 8.52 -13.27
N PRO A 183 -0.20 7.54 -14.17
CA PRO A 183 -0.74 6.24 -13.77
C PRO A 183 0.22 5.47 -12.84
N LEU A 184 1.53 5.56 -13.09
CA LEU A 184 2.53 4.88 -12.27
C LEU A 184 2.65 5.50 -10.88
N MET A 185 2.66 6.83 -10.79
CA MET A 185 2.70 7.52 -9.49
C MET A 185 1.44 7.22 -8.69
N ALA A 186 0.27 7.21 -9.33
CA ALA A 186 -0.98 6.84 -8.67
C ALA A 186 -0.97 5.38 -8.19
N LEU A 187 -0.40 4.46 -8.98
CA LEU A 187 -0.22 3.06 -8.59
C LEU A 187 0.71 2.94 -7.38
N ASN A 188 1.82 3.68 -7.34
CA ASN A 188 2.75 3.65 -6.20
C ASN A 188 2.05 4.12 -4.92
N LEU A 189 1.30 5.22 -4.97
CA LEU A 189 0.51 5.69 -3.84
C LEU A 189 -0.56 4.68 -3.42
N TYR A 190 -1.20 4.01 -4.38
CA TYR A 190 -2.15 2.91 -4.12
C TYR A 190 -1.48 1.75 -3.38
N LEU A 191 -0.32 1.31 -3.86
CA LEU A 191 0.45 0.22 -3.26
C LEU A 191 0.91 0.59 -1.84
N ASP A 192 1.28 1.84 -1.58
CA ASP A 192 1.61 2.28 -0.23
C ASP A 192 0.39 2.29 0.68
N PHE A 193 -0.73 2.82 0.20
CA PHE A 193 -1.96 2.88 0.99
C PHE A 193 -2.45 1.48 1.36
N ILE A 194 -2.54 0.57 0.38
CA ILE A 194 -3.10 -0.76 0.62
C ILE A 194 -2.19 -1.63 1.50
N ASN A 195 -0.87 -1.54 1.32
CA ASN A 195 0.06 -2.27 2.17
C ASN A 195 0.13 -1.67 3.58
N LEU A 196 0.07 -0.33 3.72
CA LEU A 196 -0.07 0.30 5.03
C LEU A 196 -1.35 -0.19 5.73
N PHE A 197 -2.48 -0.23 5.03
CA PHE A 197 -3.74 -0.77 5.54
C PHE A 197 -3.63 -2.21 6.01
N ILE A 198 -3.08 -3.11 5.18
CA ILE A 198 -2.94 -4.54 5.52
C ILE A 198 -2.07 -4.71 6.78
N ASN A 199 -0.98 -3.94 6.91
CA ASN A 199 -0.11 -4.02 8.07
C ASN A 199 -0.77 -3.45 9.34
N ILE A 200 -1.49 -2.32 9.26
CA ILE A 200 -2.26 -1.77 10.39
C ILE A 200 -3.37 -2.74 10.80
N LEU A 201 -4.11 -3.29 9.83
CA LEU A 201 -5.19 -4.23 10.06
C LEU A 201 -4.70 -5.47 10.78
N ARG A 202 -3.59 -6.05 10.33
CA ARG A 202 -2.96 -7.18 11.01
C ARG A 202 -2.46 -6.84 12.40
N PHE A 203 -1.84 -5.67 12.56
CA PHE A 203 -1.35 -5.22 13.86
C PHE A 203 -2.49 -5.13 14.88
N PHE A 204 -3.58 -4.43 14.55
CA PHE A 204 -4.75 -4.34 15.42
C PHE A 204 -5.49 -5.67 15.57
N GLY A 205 -5.55 -6.46 14.50
CA GLY A 205 -6.20 -7.76 14.50
C GLY A 205 -5.55 -8.75 15.47
N ILE A 206 -4.21 -8.78 15.53
CA ILE A 206 -3.50 -9.65 16.48
C ILE A 206 -3.65 -9.14 17.91
N LEU A 207 -3.53 -7.82 18.13
CA LEU A 207 -3.71 -7.25 19.47
C LEU A 207 -5.10 -7.54 20.05
N ALA A 208 -6.14 -7.46 19.22
CA ALA A 208 -7.51 -7.72 19.64
C ALA A 208 -7.83 -9.23 19.81
N SER A 209 -7.01 -10.12 19.27
CA SER A 209 -7.17 -11.58 19.43
C SER A 209 -6.44 -12.16 20.63
N ASP A 210 -5.47 -11.41 21.19
CA ASP A 210 -4.71 -11.79 22.38
C ASP A 210 -5.40 -11.37 23.70
N ASP A 211 -6.49 -10.59 23.60
CA ASP A 211 -7.41 -10.22 24.69
C ASP A 211 -8.63 -11.18 24.77
#